data_AF-Q24Y73-F1
#
_entry.id   AF-Q24Y73-F1
#
_cell.length_a   1.000
_cell.length_b   1.000
_cell.length_c   1.000
_cell.angle_alpha   90.00
_cell.angle_beta   90.00
_cell.angle_gamma   90.00
#
_symmetry.space_group_name_H-M   'P 1'
#
loop_
_entity.id
_entity.type
_entity.pdbx_description
1 polymer ?
#
loop_
_entity_poly.entity_id
_entity_poly.type
_entity_poly.pdbx_seq_one_letter_code
_entity_poly.pdbx_strand_id
1 'polypeptide(L)'
;MVQVTDPKSVMRYGGDKMLVAPPLAYDEQMRRVPEGKVITADYLRSYLAQKHEADFTCPLTAGIFINIAAHASAERGEDPTPYWRTLKKDGRLNEKYPEGIQGHKTFLEREGHTVIQKGNTYYVKDYQDKEFDLNS
;
A
#
# COMPACT_ATOMS: atom_id res chain seq x y z
N MET A 1 10.39 14.94 8.68
CA MET A 1 11.28 14.61 7.55
C MET A 1 12.67 14.30 8.11
N VAL A 2 13.43 13.41 7.49
CA VAL A 2 14.76 12.98 7.93
C VAL A 2 15.73 13.11 6.77
N GLN A 3 16.88 13.76 7.00
CA GLN A 3 17.97 13.84 6.02
C GLN A 3 18.80 12.55 6.08
N VAL A 4 18.93 11.86 4.97
CA VAL A 4 19.78 10.67 4.85
C VAL A 4 21.19 11.09 4.46
N THR A 5 22.17 10.71 5.26
CA THR A 5 23.58 11.10 5.06
C THR A 5 24.46 9.99 4.48
N ASP A 6 24.00 8.73 4.50
CA ASP A 6 24.74 7.61 3.92
C ASP A 6 24.68 7.64 2.38
N PRO A 7 25.82 7.80 1.67
CA PRO A 7 25.84 7.95 0.22
C PRO A 7 25.25 6.78 -0.55
N LYS A 8 25.40 5.54 -0.04
CA LYS A 8 24.83 4.34 -0.69
C LYS A 8 23.31 4.37 -0.65
N SER A 9 22.74 4.80 0.46
CA SER A 9 21.29 4.94 0.64
C SER A 9 20.73 6.05 -0.26
N VAL A 10 21.39 7.21 -0.32
CA VAL A 10 20.98 8.33 -1.20
C VAL A 10 20.93 7.87 -2.66
N MET A 11 21.98 7.20 -3.14
CA MET A 11 22.03 6.67 -4.51
C MET A 11 20.92 5.63 -4.77
N ARG A 12 20.66 4.74 -3.80
CA ARG A 12 19.65 3.69 -3.93
C ARG A 12 18.22 4.23 -4.02
N TYR A 13 17.91 5.27 -3.24
CA TYR A 13 16.56 5.82 -3.14
C TYR A 13 16.34 7.06 -4.03
N GLY A 14 17.38 7.56 -4.68
CA GLY A 14 17.29 8.66 -5.64
C GLY A 14 17.16 10.05 -4.99
N GLY A 15 17.53 10.17 -3.72
CA GLY A 15 17.43 11.43 -2.97
C GLY A 15 17.80 11.25 -1.49
N ASP A 16 17.84 12.35 -0.75
CA ASP A 16 18.29 12.39 0.63
C ASP A 16 17.20 12.86 1.62
N LYS A 17 16.07 13.39 1.12
CA LYS A 17 14.92 13.78 1.93
C LYS A 17 13.96 12.62 2.10
N MET A 18 14.05 11.95 3.24
CA MET A 18 13.16 10.85 3.60
C MET A 18 11.97 11.32 4.44
N LEU A 19 10.75 10.98 4.01
CA LEU A 19 9.54 11.13 4.79
C LEU A 19 9.28 9.87 5.64
N VAL A 20 9.07 10.06 6.94
CA VAL A 20 8.47 9.06 7.82
C VAL A 20 7.04 9.51 8.08
N ALA A 21 6.12 9.15 7.19
CA ALA A 21 4.71 9.52 7.29
C ALA A 21 4.05 8.75 8.45
N PRO A 22 3.13 9.36 9.22
CA PRO A 22 2.43 8.66 10.30
C PRO A 22 1.47 7.59 9.76
N PRO A 23 1.09 6.58 10.57
CA PRO A 23 0.14 5.54 10.13
C PRO A 23 -1.19 6.08 9.60
N LEU A 24 -1.71 7.14 10.21
CA LEU A 24 -2.97 7.78 9.79
C LEU A 24 -2.90 8.32 8.35
N ALA A 25 -1.75 8.81 7.91
CA ALA A 25 -1.60 9.29 6.53
C ALA A 25 -1.77 8.16 5.50
N TYR A 26 -1.37 6.92 5.84
CA TYR A 26 -1.61 5.75 4.99
C TYR A 26 -3.09 5.35 5.04
N ASP A 27 -3.67 5.24 6.24
CA ASP A 27 -5.09 4.91 6.44
C ASP A 27 -6.01 5.83 5.64
N GLU A 28 -5.79 7.14 5.72
CA GLU A 28 -6.55 8.16 4.97
C GLU A 28 -6.53 7.91 3.47
N GLN A 29 -5.37 7.60 2.89
CA GLN A 29 -5.29 7.35 1.44
C GLN A 29 -5.87 5.98 1.06
N MET A 30 -5.70 4.97 1.90
CA MET A 30 -6.30 3.64 1.69
C MET A 30 -7.83 3.73 1.66
N ARG A 31 -8.43 4.58 2.51
CA ARG A 31 -9.89 4.85 2.55
C ARG A 31 -10.43 5.54 1.31
N ARG A 32 -9.60 6.28 0.56
CA ARG A 32 -10.03 6.96 -0.68
C ARG A 32 -10.23 6.01 -1.86
N VAL A 33 -9.68 4.80 -1.80
CA VAL A 33 -9.73 3.87 -2.93
C VAL A 33 -11.14 3.28 -3.05
N PRO A 34 -11.88 3.54 -4.14
CA PRO A 34 -13.25 3.08 -4.30
C PRO A 34 -13.32 1.57 -4.59
N GLU A 35 -14.51 0.99 -4.47
CA GLU A 35 -14.77 -0.42 -4.77
C GLU A 35 -14.38 -0.79 -6.21
N GLY A 36 -13.78 -1.97 -6.38
CA GLY A 36 -13.33 -2.47 -7.69
C GLY A 36 -12.09 -1.77 -8.23
N LYS A 37 -11.46 -0.92 -7.42
CA LYS A 37 -10.18 -0.27 -7.71
C LYS A 37 -9.12 -0.67 -6.69
N VAL A 38 -7.86 -0.57 -7.10
CA VAL A 38 -6.70 -0.90 -6.28
C VAL A 38 -5.63 0.17 -6.38
N ILE A 39 -4.72 0.18 -5.42
CA ILE A 39 -3.45 0.90 -5.47
C ILE A 39 -2.34 -0.05 -5.04
N THR A 40 -1.08 0.33 -5.26
CA THR A 40 0.06 -0.40 -4.70
C THR A 40 0.72 0.37 -3.56
N ALA A 41 1.38 -0.36 -2.66
CA ALA A 41 2.13 0.22 -1.56
C ALA A 41 3.27 1.12 -2.06
N ASP A 42 3.90 0.82 -3.20
CA ASP A 42 4.92 1.68 -3.80
C ASP A 42 4.33 2.95 -4.43
N TYR A 43 3.16 2.87 -5.07
CA TYR A 43 2.46 4.06 -5.55
C TYR A 43 2.03 4.98 -4.40
N LEU A 44 1.39 4.41 -3.36
CA LEU A 44 1.00 5.14 -2.15
C LEU A 44 2.20 5.84 -1.49
N ARG A 45 3.34 5.16 -1.44
CA ARG A 45 4.60 5.71 -0.91
C ARG A 45 5.11 6.88 -1.74
N SER A 46 5.10 6.78 -3.06
CA SER A 46 5.49 7.86 -3.96
C SER A 46 4.55 9.06 -3.83
N TYR A 47 3.25 8.82 -3.77
CA TYR A 47 2.23 9.86 -3.59
C TYR A 47 2.46 10.64 -2.28
N LEU A 48 2.67 9.94 -1.15
CA LEU A 48 2.95 10.61 0.13
C LEU A 48 4.28 11.37 0.12
N ALA A 49 5.32 10.85 -0.54
CA ALA A 49 6.58 11.58 -0.67
C ALA A 49 6.37 12.90 -1.45
N GLN A 50 5.72 12.82 -2.61
CA GLN A 50 5.43 13.98 -3.46
C GLN A 50 4.58 15.02 -2.74
N LYS A 51 3.50 14.60 -2.07
CA LYS A 51 2.59 15.47 -1.30
C LYS A 51 3.32 16.27 -0.21
N HIS A 52 4.44 15.76 0.29
CA HIS A 52 5.24 16.38 1.36
C HIS A 52 6.61 16.89 0.90
N GLU A 53 6.82 17.05 -0.40
CA GLU A 53 8.08 17.55 -0.99
C GLU A 53 9.32 16.75 -0.52
N ALA A 54 9.14 15.44 -0.32
CA ALA A 54 10.20 14.50 -0.01
C ALA A 54 10.59 13.69 -1.25
N ASP A 55 11.83 13.19 -1.27
CA ASP A 55 12.31 12.36 -2.36
C ASP A 55 11.72 10.95 -2.29
N PHE A 56 11.54 10.42 -1.07
CA PHE A 56 10.94 9.11 -0.84
C PHE A 56 10.39 8.96 0.58
N THR A 57 9.58 7.92 0.79
CA THR A 57 9.16 7.50 2.14
C THR A 57 10.03 6.35 2.67
N CYS A 58 10.22 6.30 3.98
CA CYS A 58 10.90 5.20 4.66
C CYS A 58 10.20 3.85 4.32
N PRO A 59 10.84 2.95 3.54
CA PRO A 59 10.18 1.76 3.01
C PRO A 59 9.73 0.79 4.12
N LEU A 60 10.52 0.70 5.18
CA LEU A 60 10.26 -0.19 6.31
C LEU A 60 9.01 0.25 7.08
N THR A 61 8.97 1.52 7.50
CA THR A 61 7.85 2.06 8.28
C THR A 61 6.57 2.10 7.44
N ALA A 62 6.64 2.43 6.14
CA ALA A 62 5.49 2.39 5.25
C ALA A 62 4.81 1.01 5.25
N GLY A 63 5.59 -0.06 5.09
CA GLY A 63 5.06 -1.42 5.13
C GLY A 63 4.45 -1.77 6.50
N ILE A 64 5.10 -1.38 7.61
CA ILE A 64 4.58 -1.61 8.96
C ILE A 64 3.25 -0.87 9.15
N PHE A 65 3.19 0.40 8.77
CA PHE A 65 2.06 1.28 9.00
C PHE A 65 0.83 0.93 8.14
N ILE A 66 1.03 0.48 6.91
CA ILE A 66 -0.05 -0.09 6.07
C ILE A 66 -0.66 -1.32 6.76
N ASN A 67 0.16 -2.21 7.33
CA ASN A 67 -0.38 -3.37 8.06
C ASN A 67 -1.05 -2.96 9.38
N ILE A 68 -0.51 -1.98 10.11
CA ILE A 68 -1.16 -1.44 11.32
C ILE A 68 -2.54 -0.88 10.98
N ALA A 69 -2.68 -0.09 9.91
CA ALA A 69 -3.98 0.42 9.47
C ALA A 69 -4.97 -0.71 9.14
N ALA A 70 -4.50 -1.76 8.46
CA ALA A 70 -5.31 -2.94 8.15
C ALA A 70 -5.80 -3.67 9.42
N HIS A 71 -4.90 -3.97 10.36
CA HIS A 71 -5.25 -4.66 11.61
C HIS A 71 -6.14 -3.80 12.50
N ALA A 72 -5.85 -2.50 12.64
CA ALA A 72 -6.70 -1.58 13.39
C ALA A 72 -8.11 -1.50 12.79
N SER A 73 -8.24 -1.52 11.46
CA SER A 73 -9.55 -1.59 10.81
C SER A 73 -10.30 -2.88 11.12
N ALA A 74 -9.62 -4.02 11.10
CA ALA A 74 -10.24 -5.31 11.41
C ALA A 74 -10.65 -5.40 12.89
N GLU A 75 -9.84 -4.86 13.80
CA GLU A 75 -10.12 -4.83 15.25
C GLU A 75 -11.31 -3.93 15.60
N ARG A 76 -11.44 -2.76 14.94
CA ARG A 76 -12.59 -1.87 15.16
C ARG A 76 -13.91 -2.54 14.78
N GLY A 77 -13.95 -3.30 13.68
CA GLY A 77 -15.17 -3.93 13.16
C GLY A 77 -16.22 -2.96 12.59
N GLU A 78 -16.16 -1.69 12.97
CA GLU A 78 -16.92 -0.56 12.42
C GLU A 78 -16.00 0.42 11.69
N ASP A 79 -16.55 1.17 10.71
CA ASP A 79 -15.82 2.12 9.88
C ASP A 79 -14.53 1.55 9.23
N PRO A 80 -14.70 0.63 8.25
CA PRO A 80 -13.58 -0.11 7.70
C PRO A 80 -12.69 0.74 6.79
N THR A 81 -11.38 0.55 6.93
CA THR A 81 -10.39 0.87 5.92
C THR A 81 -10.34 -0.28 4.92
N PRO A 82 -10.58 -0.07 3.61
CA PRO A 82 -10.58 -1.14 2.61
C PRO A 82 -9.16 -1.57 2.27
N TYR A 83 -8.44 -2.12 3.25
CA TYR A 83 -7.02 -2.41 3.17
C TYR A 83 -6.67 -3.40 2.06
N TRP A 84 -7.60 -4.29 1.71
CA TRP A 84 -7.45 -5.26 0.62
C TRP A 84 -7.29 -4.59 -0.75
N ARG A 85 -7.69 -3.32 -0.91
CA ARG A 85 -7.47 -2.56 -2.14
C ARG A 85 -6.03 -2.05 -2.28
N THR A 86 -5.21 -2.19 -1.23
CA THR A 86 -3.78 -1.82 -1.25
C THR A 86 -2.92 -3.05 -1.45
N LEU A 87 -2.43 -3.24 -2.66
CA LEU A 87 -1.57 -4.34 -3.04
C LEU A 87 -0.11 -4.05 -2.65
N LYS A 88 0.72 -5.08 -2.61
CA LYS A 88 2.19 -4.91 -2.67
C LYS A 88 2.59 -4.52 -4.10
N LYS A 89 3.88 -4.27 -4.29
CA LYS A 89 4.46 -3.96 -5.59
C LYS A 89 4.06 -4.99 -6.65
N ASP A 90 3.85 -4.52 -7.88
CA ASP A 90 3.54 -5.31 -9.08
C ASP A 90 2.20 -6.08 -8.96
N GLY A 91 1.24 -5.54 -8.21
CA GLY A 91 -0.09 -6.13 -8.03
C GLY A 91 -0.14 -7.35 -7.12
N ARG A 92 0.93 -7.60 -6.35
CA ARG A 92 1.01 -8.74 -5.43
C ARG A 92 0.07 -8.60 -4.25
N LEU A 93 -0.55 -9.69 -3.83
CA LEU A 93 -1.30 -9.70 -2.57
C LEU A 93 -0.33 -9.62 -1.38
N ASN A 94 -0.85 -9.11 -0.27
CA ASN A 94 -0.17 -8.99 1.01
C ASN A 94 -0.62 -10.11 1.97
N GLU A 95 0.32 -10.98 2.33
CA GLU A 95 0.15 -12.09 3.26
C GLU A 95 0.00 -11.68 4.73
N LYS A 96 0.37 -10.44 5.07
CA LYS A 96 0.35 -9.91 6.45
C LYS A 96 -0.95 -9.21 6.84
N TYR A 97 -1.88 -9.09 5.90
CA TYR A 97 -3.20 -8.53 6.19
C TYR A 97 -4.03 -9.42 7.11
N PRO A 98 -5.06 -8.84 7.75
CA PRO A 98 -6.06 -9.62 8.48
C PRO A 98 -6.62 -10.74 7.60
N GLU A 99 -6.94 -11.88 8.22
CA GLU A 99 -7.38 -13.12 7.54
C GLU A 99 -6.34 -13.73 6.57
N GLY A 100 -5.11 -13.19 6.55
CA GLY A 100 -4.00 -13.69 5.76
C GLY A 100 -4.24 -13.62 4.25
N ILE A 101 -3.47 -14.42 3.51
CA ILE A 101 -3.50 -14.40 2.04
C ILE A 101 -4.86 -14.80 1.46
N GLN A 102 -5.57 -15.70 2.13
CA GLN A 102 -6.86 -16.21 1.67
C GLN A 102 -7.98 -15.18 1.88
N GLY A 103 -7.98 -14.47 3.01
CA GLY A 103 -8.91 -13.38 3.24
C GLY A 103 -8.71 -12.25 2.24
N HIS A 104 -7.46 -11.81 2.05
CA HIS A 104 -7.12 -10.78 1.07
C HIS A 104 -7.59 -11.16 -0.35
N LYS A 105 -7.34 -12.40 -0.78
CA LYS A 105 -7.87 -12.92 -2.05
C LYS A 105 -9.39 -12.82 -2.12
N THR A 106 -10.08 -13.28 -1.08
CA THR A 106 -11.55 -13.32 -1.02
C THR A 106 -12.16 -11.91 -1.11
N PHE A 107 -11.60 -10.92 -0.41
CA PHE A 107 -12.06 -9.53 -0.50
C PHE A 107 -11.91 -8.96 -1.91
N LEU A 108 -10.75 -9.17 -2.55
CA LEU A 108 -10.50 -8.71 -3.91
C LEU A 108 -11.46 -9.37 -4.91
N GLU A 109 -11.68 -10.69 -4.82
CA GLU A 109 -12.59 -11.42 -5.70
C GLU A 109 -14.05 -10.99 -5.53
N ARG A 110 -14.47 -10.64 -4.31
CA ARG A 110 -15.81 -10.08 -4.05
C ARG A 110 -16.05 -8.74 -4.75
N GLU A 111 -15.01 -7.95 -4.96
CA GLU A 111 -15.07 -6.70 -5.73
C GLU A 111 -14.84 -6.90 -7.24
N GLY A 112 -14.83 -8.15 -7.71
CA GLY A 112 -14.72 -8.49 -9.13
C GLY A 112 -13.29 -8.53 -9.67
N HIS A 113 -12.26 -8.47 -8.82
CA HIS A 113 -10.89 -8.68 -9.26
C HIS A 113 -10.62 -10.16 -9.53
N THR A 114 -9.83 -10.46 -10.57
CA THR A 114 -9.33 -11.81 -10.82
C THR A 114 -7.97 -11.98 -10.15
N VAL A 115 -7.86 -12.91 -9.20
CA VAL A 115 -6.57 -13.22 -8.55
C VAL A 115 -5.94 -14.45 -9.22
N ILE A 116 -4.69 -14.30 -9.66
CA ILE A 116 -3.89 -15.38 -10.26
C ILE A 116 -2.75 -15.78 -9.34
N GLN A 117 -2.34 -17.04 -9.43
CA GLN A 117 -1.19 -17.56 -8.69
C GLN A 117 -0.03 -17.82 -9.65
N LYS A 118 1.17 -17.34 -9.30
CA LYS A 118 2.43 -17.68 -9.98
C LYS A 118 3.40 -18.22 -8.94
N GLY A 119 3.67 -19.54 -9.00
CA GLY A 119 4.40 -20.24 -7.94
C GLY A 119 3.67 -20.13 -6.60
N ASN A 120 4.35 -19.62 -5.58
CA ASN A 120 3.78 -19.44 -4.23
C ASN A 120 3.22 -18.03 -3.97
N THR A 121 3.13 -17.17 -5.00
CA THR A 121 2.68 -15.77 -4.85
C THR A 121 1.40 -15.52 -5.64
N TYR A 122 0.48 -14.74 -5.04
CA TYR A 122 -0.77 -14.32 -5.65
C TYR A 122 -0.69 -12.87 -6.14
N TYR A 123 -1.36 -12.59 -7.24
CA TYR A 123 -1.39 -11.30 -7.91
C TYR A 123 -2.81 -10.98 -8.37
N VAL A 124 -3.19 -9.70 -8.37
CA VAL A 124 -4.35 -9.26 -9.13
C VAL A 124 -3.97 -9.21 -10.60
N LYS A 125 -4.73 -9.92 -11.44
CA LYS A 125 -4.55 -9.91 -12.90
C LYS A 125 -4.87 -8.51 -13.43
N ASP A 126 -4.02 -8.00 -14.31
CA ASP A 126 -4.21 -6.71 -15.01
C ASP A 126 -4.53 -5.57 -14.03
N TYR A 127 -3.87 -5.54 -12.87
CA TYR A 127 -4.18 -4.61 -11.78
C TYR A 127 -4.09 -3.14 -12.19
N GLN A 128 -3.22 -2.83 -13.17
CA GLN A 128 -3.03 -1.48 -13.70
C GLN A 128 -4.31 -0.92 -14.31
N ASP A 129 -5.15 -1.74 -14.95
CA ASP A 129 -6.44 -1.31 -15.51
C ASP A 129 -7.45 -0.92 -14.41
N LYS A 130 -7.18 -1.38 -13.19
CA LYS A 130 -7.97 -1.12 -11.99
C LYS A 130 -7.26 -0.17 -11.02
N GLU A 131 -6.13 0.40 -11.40
CA GLU A 131 -5.41 1.32 -10.54
C GLU A 131 -6.23 2.60 -10.32
N PHE A 132 -6.26 3.07 -9.07
CA PHE A 132 -6.88 4.32 -8.68
C PHE A 132 -5.84 5.43 -8.61
N ASP A 133 -6.11 6.56 -9.26
CA ASP A 133 -5.24 7.73 -9.20
C ASP A 133 -5.54 8.56 -7.94
N LEU A 134 -4.62 8.55 -6.98
CA LEU A 134 -4.72 9.32 -5.73
C LEU A 134 -4.59 10.84 -5.94
N ASN A 135 -4.14 11.28 -7.13
CA ASN A 135 -4.07 12.69 -7.50
C ASN A 135 -5.37 13.24 -8.07
N SER A 136 -6.37 12.38 -8.30
CA SER A 136 -7.71 12.79 -8.76
C SER A 136 -8.56 13.43 -7.67
#